data_AF-A0A924I7Y9-F1
#
_entry.id   AF-A0A924I7Y9-F1
#
_cell.length_a   1.000
_cell.length_b   1.000
_cell.length_c   1.000
_cell.angle_alpha   90.00
_cell.angle_beta   90.00
_cell.angle_gamma   90.00
#
_symmetry.space_group_name_H-M   'P 1'
#
loop_
_entity.id
_entity.type
_entity.pdbx_description
1 polymer ?
#
loop_
_entity_poly.entity_id
_entity_poly.type
_entity_poly.pdbx_seq_one_letter_code
_entity_poly.pdbx_strand_id
1 'polypeptide(L)'
;MPHLIKRIVFAILLSTTPLCGVPISALQHEAEQKTETVIAVADFTGNDKELGRFLSETLLTQLAQSEKLALVERTEIRQALTELKLQSTGLFEPQQVKKIGKMLSADCVVVGSYLVRENQLIVNARLLDVKTGRLTPGGAASVAGSRDDILTITGKLARLFHKRVTGVELGAKVENDTPSRRSAPRETVSTNVSPDLLDRFSQWKQEGLLPQNARPGTVITERDFSKLIEGLKQRLPIGSEAPLTLMQPGAAVSRLRAVTALLKLTYPSTRLAEFRNPSTGDLPTDAGEAPAWGLPYLALATAQGWWDQNSPFKARNVANWAFVSALMEHLPLEERRATNSEVRVANEENTDNSDTYTGLVIEAAGLNPQRSMSPRILDEDGLVVYPDPKHLPDDDMLQDIGMASYYRAGQSISRAGSRPLVVTAIDCTGPLKCDLVVSRQTADEIRRANRSGRFLWKWAIGIITESSR
;
A
#
# COMPACT_ATOMS: atom_id res chain seq x y z
N MET A 1 55.14 -26.10 16.84
CA MET A 1 55.34 -26.68 18.20
C MET A 1 56.56 -25.99 18.80
N PRO A 2 56.52 -25.60 20.08
CA PRO A 2 56.16 -24.25 20.48
C PRO A 2 57.21 -23.61 21.42
N HIS A 3 56.86 -22.46 22.01
CA HIS A 3 57.30 -21.99 23.34
C HIS A 3 58.63 -21.19 23.41
N LEU A 4 58.78 -20.09 24.17
CA LEU A 4 57.91 -19.38 25.13
C LEU A 4 58.69 -18.19 25.78
N ILE A 5 57.99 -17.06 26.00
CA ILE A 5 58.10 -16.10 27.15
C ILE A 5 59.26 -15.06 27.25
N LYS A 6 58.83 -13.79 27.11
CA LYS A 6 58.94 -12.59 28.00
C LYS A 6 60.24 -12.28 28.77
N ARG A 7 60.70 -11.02 28.62
CA ARG A 7 61.12 -10.04 29.67
C ARG A 7 61.75 -8.80 28.99
N ILE A 8 61.03 -7.67 28.81
CA ILE A 8 61.09 -6.41 29.60
C ILE A 8 62.46 -6.06 30.18
N VAL A 9 63.11 -4.98 29.68
CA VAL A 9 63.81 -3.84 30.36
C VAL A 9 64.24 -2.87 29.23
N PHE A 10 63.55 -1.77 28.94
CA PHE A 10 63.68 -0.40 29.50
C PHE A 10 65.11 0.19 29.44
N ALA A 11 65.42 0.93 28.36
CA ALA A 11 66.50 1.91 28.34
C ALA A 11 66.05 3.13 27.52
N ILE A 12 65.57 4.13 28.26
CA ILE A 12 65.28 5.49 27.81
C ILE A 12 66.60 6.21 27.59
N LEU A 13 66.78 6.86 26.44
CA LEU A 13 67.65 8.03 26.33
C LEU A 13 66.87 9.19 25.69
N LEU A 14 66.82 10.28 26.44
CA LEU A 14 66.09 11.52 26.19
C LEU A 14 66.44 12.16 24.84
N SER A 15 65.41 12.41 24.02
CA SER A 15 65.35 13.69 23.30
C SER A 15 63.94 14.26 23.47
N THR A 16 63.87 15.37 24.17
CA THR A 16 62.66 16.15 24.44
C THR A 16 62.21 16.83 23.15
N THR A 17 61.24 16.24 22.47
CA THR A 17 60.36 16.95 21.55
C THR A 17 58.92 16.70 21.98
N PRO A 18 58.06 17.73 22.03
CA PRO A 18 56.70 17.58 22.50
C PRO A 18 55.96 16.64 21.54
N LEU A 19 55.41 15.59 22.16
CA LEU A 19 54.52 14.60 21.60
C LEU A 19 53.26 15.32 21.07
N CYS A 20 53.31 15.84 19.84
CA CYS A 20 52.09 16.22 19.15
C CYS A 20 51.50 14.90 18.61
N GLY A 21 50.60 14.32 19.39
CA GLY A 21 49.83 13.16 18.97
C GLY A 21 49.11 13.51 17.68
N VAL A 22 49.59 12.98 16.56
CA VAL A 22 48.82 12.96 15.33
C VAL A 22 47.59 12.11 15.66
N PRO A 23 46.37 12.66 15.64
CA PRO A 23 45.20 11.86 15.89
C PRO A 23 45.11 10.81 14.78
N ILE A 24 44.96 9.54 15.17
CA ILE A 24 44.68 8.40 14.29
C ILE A 24 43.38 8.61 13.47
N SER A 25 42.63 9.69 13.71
CA SER A 25 41.53 10.16 12.85
C SER A 25 41.98 10.67 11.47
N ALA A 26 43.27 10.95 11.24
CA ALA A 26 43.72 11.55 9.98
C ALA A 26 43.93 10.55 8.81
N LEU A 27 43.69 9.26 9.01
CA LEU A 27 43.73 8.24 7.94
C LEU A 27 42.36 7.59 7.63
N GLN A 28 41.27 8.15 8.17
CA GLN A 28 39.90 7.68 7.89
C GLN A 28 39.02 8.70 7.16
N HIS A 29 39.56 9.86 6.76
CA HIS A 29 38.81 10.92 6.06
C HIS A 29 39.23 11.10 4.59
N GLU A 30 39.57 10.02 3.88
CA GLU A 30 39.79 10.06 2.42
C GLU A 30 38.81 9.18 1.62
N ALA A 31 37.68 8.76 2.21
CA ALA A 31 36.68 7.93 1.52
C ALA A 31 35.23 8.46 1.57
N GLU A 32 35.00 9.74 1.86
CA GLU A 32 33.65 10.34 1.81
C GLU A 32 33.67 11.71 1.12
N GLN A 33 34.08 11.73 -0.16
CA GLN A 33 33.77 12.83 -1.07
C GLN A 33 33.17 12.27 -2.36
N LYS A 34 31.92 11.83 -2.27
CA LYS A 34 30.99 11.87 -3.42
C LYS A 34 29.68 12.48 -2.91
N THR A 35 29.70 13.80 -2.74
CA THR A 35 28.68 14.55 -2.00
C THR A 35 27.40 14.82 -2.81
N GLU A 36 27.39 14.59 -4.12
CA GLU A 36 26.24 14.85 -4.97
C GLU A 36 25.91 13.64 -5.85
N THR A 37 24.66 13.20 -5.81
CA THR A 37 24.16 12.17 -6.73
C THR A 37 23.68 12.84 -8.00
N VAL A 38 24.23 12.43 -9.15
CA VAL A 38 23.84 13.01 -10.43
C VAL A 38 22.57 12.32 -10.95
N ILE A 39 21.50 13.08 -11.19
CA ILE A 39 20.23 12.57 -11.72
C ILE A 39 19.97 13.17 -13.12
N ALA A 40 19.66 12.29 -14.07
CA ALA A 40 19.09 12.66 -15.37
C ALA A 40 17.59 12.39 -15.41
N VAL A 41 16.79 13.30 -15.98
CA VAL A 41 15.34 13.13 -16.17
C VAL A 41 15.03 13.09 -17.66
N ALA A 42 14.54 11.95 -18.15
CA ALA A 42 14.10 11.83 -19.53
C ALA A 42 12.70 12.42 -19.75
N ASP A 43 12.41 12.81 -21.00
CA ASP A 43 11.07 13.25 -21.40
C ASP A 43 10.03 12.16 -21.09
N PHE A 44 8.90 12.54 -20.49
CA PHE A 44 7.82 11.58 -20.22
C PHE A 44 7.08 11.22 -21.52
N THR A 45 6.77 9.94 -21.69
CA THR A 45 6.09 9.42 -22.89
C THR A 45 4.57 9.40 -22.71
N GLY A 46 3.82 9.95 -23.66
CA GLY A 46 2.35 9.89 -23.67
C GLY A 46 1.77 10.45 -24.97
N ASN A 47 0.46 10.67 -24.99
CA ASN A 47 -0.28 11.06 -26.21
C ASN A 47 0.09 12.47 -26.71
N ASP A 48 0.46 13.37 -25.80
CA ASP A 48 0.88 14.75 -26.04
C ASP A 48 2.37 14.98 -25.70
N LYS A 49 3.22 15.06 -26.73
CA LYS A 49 4.67 15.25 -26.52
C LYS A 49 5.00 16.54 -25.76
N GLU A 50 4.17 17.57 -25.83
CA GLU A 50 4.41 18.83 -25.12
C GLU A 50 4.15 18.68 -23.62
N LEU A 51 3.06 18.00 -23.25
CA LEU A 51 2.75 17.72 -21.85
C LEU A 51 3.84 16.84 -21.20
N GLY A 52 4.34 15.84 -21.94
CA GLY A 52 5.42 14.98 -21.47
C GLY A 52 6.71 15.74 -21.18
N ARG A 53 7.03 16.73 -22.02
CA ARG A 53 8.17 17.64 -21.81
C ARG A 53 7.95 18.56 -20.62
N PHE A 54 6.76 19.11 -20.50
CA PHE A 54 6.40 19.99 -19.39
C PHE A 54 6.51 19.27 -18.04
N LEU A 55 6.10 17.99 -17.97
CA LEU A 55 6.25 17.14 -16.79
C LEU A 55 7.73 16.94 -16.41
N SER A 56 8.59 16.57 -17.38
CA SER A 56 10.02 16.39 -17.12
C SER A 56 10.71 17.68 -16.69
N GLU A 57 10.33 18.81 -17.29
CA GLU A 57 10.92 20.13 -16.99
C GLU A 57 10.53 20.61 -15.60
N THR A 58 9.24 20.52 -15.27
CA THR A 58 8.74 20.83 -13.92
C THR A 58 9.40 19.95 -12.87
N LEU A 59 9.58 18.65 -13.16
CA LEU A 59 10.24 17.71 -12.26
C LEU A 59 11.70 18.08 -12.03
N LEU A 60 12.41 18.43 -13.09
CA LEU A 60 13.81 18.86 -13.03
C LEU A 60 13.93 20.15 -12.22
N THR A 61 13.09 21.16 -12.48
CA THR A 61 13.04 22.42 -11.71
C THR A 61 12.80 22.19 -10.23
N GLN A 62 11.92 21.24 -9.86
CA GLN A 62 11.66 20.93 -8.46
C GLN A 62 12.84 20.20 -7.82
N LEU A 63 13.44 19.22 -8.50
CA LEU A 63 14.63 18.53 -8.00
C LEU A 63 15.84 19.46 -7.88
N ALA A 64 15.92 20.52 -8.70
CA ALA A 64 17.01 21.51 -8.70
C ALA A 64 17.05 22.32 -7.39
N GLN A 65 15.96 22.33 -6.64
CA GLN A 65 15.91 22.96 -5.32
C GLN A 65 16.73 22.20 -4.27
N SER A 66 17.27 21.02 -4.59
CA SER A 66 18.13 20.28 -3.69
C SER A 66 19.61 20.61 -3.88
N GLU A 67 20.28 20.94 -2.78
CA GLU A 67 21.74 21.07 -2.71
C GLU A 67 22.50 19.72 -2.70
N LYS A 68 21.79 18.58 -2.77
CA LYS A 68 22.37 17.22 -2.70
C LYS A 68 22.32 16.47 -4.03
N LEU A 69 21.66 17.05 -5.02
CA LEU A 69 21.48 16.47 -6.33
C LEU A 69 22.16 17.38 -7.35
N ALA A 70 23.02 16.77 -8.16
CA ALA A 70 23.46 17.39 -9.40
C ALA A 70 22.50 16.96 -10.51
N LEU A 71 22.01 17.91 -11.30
CA LEU A 71 21.09 17.60 -12.39
C LEU A 71 21.79 17.68 -13.73
N VAL A 72 21.44 16.76 -14.61
CA VAL A 72 21.89 16.78 -15.99
C VAL A 72 21.00 17.71 -16.79
N GLU A 73 21.61 18.64 -17.53
CA GLU A 73 20.90 19.58 -18.38
C GLU A 73 20.19 18.89 -19.54
N ARG A 74 19.04 19.44 -19.93
CA ARG A 74 18.15 18.83 -20.94
C ARG A 74 18.82 18.61 -22.30
N THR A 75 19.70 19.52 -22.69
CA THR A 75 20.43 19.47 -23.97
C THR A 75 21.34 18.25 -24.05
N GLU A 76 22.02 17.91 -22.96
CA GLU A 76 22.92 16.76 -22.87
C GLU A 76 22.14 15.44 -22.96
N ILE A 77 20.97 15.38 -22.28
CA ILE A 77 20.06 14.22 -22.34
C ILE A 77 19.59 13.96 -23.77
N ARG A 78 19.22 15.03 -24.51
CA ARG A 78 18.77 14.90 -25.91
C ARG A 78 19.89 14.44 -26.84
N GLN A 79 21.12 14.92 -26.65
CA GLN A 79 22.27 14.46 -27.43
C GLN A 79 22.51 12.96 -27.20
N ALA A 80 22.54 12.53 -25.94
CA ALA A 80 22.71 11.11 -25.60
C ALA A 80 21.58 10.21 -26.15
N LEU A 81 20.32 10.67 -26.09
CA LEU A 81 19.18 9.93 -26.64
C LEU A 81 19.18 9.90 -28.20
N THR A 82 19.68 10.95 -28.85
CA THR A 82 19.77 11.03 -30.32
C THR A 82 20.86 10.13 -30.87
N GLU A 83 22.02 10.08 -30.21
CA GLU A 83 23.13 9.18 -30.56
C GLU A 83 22.76 7.70 -30.46
N LEU A 84 21.77 7.36 -29.63
CA LEU A 84 21.29 5.99 -29.43
C LEU A 84 20.16 5.56 -30.36
N LYS A 85 19.63 6.45 -31.23
CA LYS A 85 18.54 6.19 -32.20
C LYS A 85 17.48 5.19 -31.70
N LEU A 86 16.87 5.48 -30.55
CA LEU A 86 15.89 4.62 -29.90
C LEU A 86 14.54 4.63 -30.63
N GLN A 87 14.18 3.44 -31.13
CA GLN A 87 12.86 3.09 -31.62
C GLN A 87 11.85 3.06 -30.44
N SER A 88 11.22 4.20 -30.17
CA SER A 88 9.78 4.34 -29.90
C SER A 88 9.03 3.33 -28.98
N THR A 89 9.60 2.84 -27.87
CA THR A 89 8.82 1.99 -26.93
C THR A 89 8.92 2.30 -25.44
N GLY A 90 9.62 3.36 -25.01
CA GLY A 90 9.62 3.79 -23.59
C GLY A 90 10.13 2.73 -22.59
N LEU A 91 10.72 1.64 -23.10
CA LEU A 91 11.30 0.53 -22.37
C LEU A 91 12.80 0.57 -22.62
N PHE A 92 13.55 1.12 -21.65
CA PHE A 92 15.00 1.11 -21.71
C PHE A 92 15.51 -0.25 -21.20
N GLU A 93 16.26 -0.96 -22.03
CA GLU A 93 16.97 -2.16 -21.59
C GLU A 93 18.11 -1.80 -20.62
N PRO A 94 18.48 -2.66 -19.66
CA PRO A 94 19.56 -2.39 -18.70
C PRO A 94 20.89 -1.96 -19.35
N GLN A 95 21.18 -2.45 -20.57
CA GLN A 95 22.39 -2.11 -21.32
C GLN A 95 22.32 -0.69 -21.91
N GLN A 96 21.14 -0.27 -22.35
CA GLN A 96 20.89 1.08 -22.87
C GLN A 96 20.96 2.12 -21.74
N VAL A 97 20.38 1.82 -20.57
CA VAL A 97 20.45 2.67 -19.36
C VAL A 97 21.89 2.90 -18.92
N LYS A 98 22.72 1.84 -18.92
CA LYS A 98 24.16 1.92 -18.61
C LYS A 98 24.92 2.82 -19.58
N LYS A 99 24.58 2.77 -20.87
CA LYS A 99 25.22 3.57 -21.91
C LYS A 99 24.80 5.05 -21.79
N ILE A 100 23.51 5.31 -21.61
CA ILE A 100 22.95 6.66 -21.36
C ILE A 100 23.60 7.28 -20.13
N GLY A 101 23.60 6.57 -19.00
CA GLY A 101 24.14 7.13 -17.77
C GLY A 101 25.66 7.35 -17.80
N LYS A 102 26.42 6.53 -18.56
CA LYS A 102 27.85 6.81 -18.80
C LYS A 102 28.07 8.07 -19.64
N MET A 103 27.23 8.32 -20.65
CA MET A 103 27.32 9.51 -21.50
C MET A 103 26.92 10.77 -20.75
N LEU A 104 25.91 10.67 -19.87
CA LEU A 104 25.39 11.77 -19.06
C LEU A 104 26.10 11.95 -17.72
N SER A 105 27.13 11.14 -17.43
CA SER A 105 27.77 11.03 -16.11
C SER A 105 26.78 10.92 -14.94
N ALA A 106 25.60 10.33 -15.20
CA ALA A 106 24.50 10.22 -14.27
C ALA A 106 24.65 8.98 -13.40
N ASP A 107 24.36 9.11 -12.10
CA ASP A 107 24.22 7.97 -11.18
C ASP A 107 22.84 7.32 -11.30
N CYS A 108 21.80 8.12 -11.61
CA CYS A 108 20.43 7.65 -11.79
C CYS A 108 19.76 8.31 -12.99
N VAL A 109 18.84 7.59 -13.63
CA VAL A 109 18.00 8.10 -14.72
C VAL A 109 16.52 7.92 -14.33
N VAL A 110 15.75 9.00 -14.39
CA VAL A 110 14.30 8.99 -14.26
C VAL A 110 13.68 8.85 -15.64
N VAL A 111 12.82 7.86 -15.81
CA VAL A 111 12.03 7.65 -17.03
C VAL A 111 10.57 7.49 -16.65
N GLY A 112 9.66 7.92 -17.50
CA GLY A 112 8.25 7.82 -17.17
C GLY A 112 7.32 7.91 -18.36
N SER A 113 6.07 7.55 -18.11
CA SER A 113 4.96 7.73 -19.03
C SER A 113 3.81 8.41 -18.31
N TYR A 114 2.93 9.06 -19.06
CA TYR A 114 1.71 9.59 -18.49
C TYR A 114 0.53 9.25 -19.39
N LEU A 115 -0.64 9.15 -18.75
CA LEU A 115 -1.91 8.92 -19.40
C LEU A 115 -2.88 10.02 -19.01
N VAL A 116 -3.53 10.61 -20.00
CA VAL A 116 -4.62 11.56 -19.80
C VAL A 116 -5.93 10.86 -20.17
N ARG A 117 -6.91 10.89 -19.27
CA ARG A 117 -8.30 10.52 -19.53
C ARG A 117 -9.20 11.62 -19.02
N GLU A 118 -9.95 12.26 -19.93
CA GLU A 118 -10.80 13.40 -19.61
C GLU A 118 -10.02 14.49 -18.85
N ASN A 119 -10.31 14.70 -17.56
CA ASN A 119 -9.58 15.64 -16.69
C ASN A 119 -8.59 14.96 -15.71
N GLN A 120 -8.38 13.65 -15.81
CA GLN A 120 -7.46 12.91 -14.95
C GLN A 120 -6.12 12.68 -15.65
N LEU A 121 -5.03 13.05 -14.96
CA LEU A 121 -3.65 12.82 -15.36
C LEU A 121 -3.02 11.78 -14.42
N ILE A 122 -2.59 10.66 -14.99
CA ILE A 122 -1.84 9.62 -14.28
C ILE A 122 -0.40 9.65 -14.78
N VAL A 123 0.55 9.92 -13.89
CA VAL A 123 1.98 9.96 -14.20
C VAL A 123 2.67 8.76 -13.55
N ASN A 124 3.30 7.93 -14.37
CA ASN A 124 4.12 6.80 -13.97
C ASN A 124 5.58 7.16 -14.18
N ALA A 125 6.40 7.01 -13.15
CA ALA A 125 7.84 7.25 -13.24
C ALA A 125 8.64 6.12 -12.60
N ARG A 126 9.85 5.91 -13.11
CA ARG A 126 10.78 4.87 -12.71
C ARG A 126 12.17 5.48 -12.57
N LEU A 127 12.78 5.26 -11.41
CA LEU A 127 14.16 5.61 -11.10
C LEU A 127 15.06 4.40 -11.37
N LEU A 128 15.97 4.55 -12.31
CA LEU A 128 16.89 3.52 -12.76
C LEU A 128 18.30 3.85 -12.28
N ASP A 129 18.96 2.90 -11.62
CA ASP A 129 20.35 3.02 -11.21
C ASP A 129 21.25 2.70 -12.42
N VAL A 130 22.16 3.61 -12.75
CA VAL A 130 23.03 3.48 -13.94
C VAL A 130 24.09 2.41 -13.74
N LYS A 131 24.58 2.18 -12.52
CA LYS A 131 25.63 1.19 -12.23
C LYS A 131 25.09 -0.22 -12.44
N THR A 132 23.88 -0.48 -11.96
CA THR A 132 23.24 -1.79 -12.04
C THR A 132 22.41 -1.97 -13.31
N GLY A 133 21.95 -0.88 -13.93
CA GLY A 133 20.98 -0.88 -15.04
C GLY A 133 19.60 -1.38 -14.63
N ARG A 134 19.31 -1.42 -13.32
CA ARG A 134 18.07 -1.97 -12.75
C ARG A 134 17.28 -0.87 -12.06
N LEU A 135 15.99 -1.13 -11.87
CA LEU A 135 15.13 -0.28 -11.06
C LEU A 135 15.65 -0.26 -9.62
N THR A 136 15.82 0.95 -9.05
CA THR A 136 16.13 1.10 -7.64
C THR A 136 15.01 0.46 -6.79
N PRO A 137 15.29 -0.16 -5.63
CA PRO A 137 14.24 -0.67 -4.75
C PRO A 137 13.20 0.42 -4.43
N GLY A 138 11.93 0.18 -4.76
CA GLY A 138 10.86 1.19 -4.63
C GLY A 138 10.96 2.37 -5.62
N GLY A 139 11.78 2.25 -6.66
CA GLY A 139 12.04 3.29 -7.67
C GLY A 139 10.89 3.53 -8.65
N ALA A 140 9.82 2.75 -8.59
CA ALA A 140 8.59 3.02 -9.34
C ALA A 140 7.62 3.87 -8.51
N ALA A 141 7.05 4.90 -9.11
CA ALA A 141 5.99 5.73 -8.54
C ALA A 141 4.87 5.92 -9.56
N SER A 142 3.63 5.90 -9.08
CA SER A 142 2.46 6.33 -9.85
C SER A 142 1.73 7.39 -9.04
N VAL A 143 1.44 8.52 -9.66
CA VAL A 143 0.71 9.62 -9.04
C VAL A 143 -0.41 10.02 -9.99
N ALA A 144 -1.64 10.11 -9.47
CA ALA A 144 -2.82 10.51 -10.21
C ALA A 144 -3.41 11.80 -9.62
N GLY A 145 -4.05 12.60 -10.47
CA GLY A 145 -4.80 13.78 -10.05
C GLY A 145 -5.43 14.53 -11.23
N SER A 146 -5.99 15.70 -10.96
CA SER A 146 -6.51 16.58 -12.01
C SER A 146 -5.38 17.02 -12.95
N ARG A 147 -5.68 17.17 -14.24
CA ARG A 147 -4.75 17.76 -15.22
C ARG A 147 -4.33 19.18 -14.80
N ASP A 148 -5.23 19.92 -14.15
CA ASP A 148 -4.99 21.28 -13.66
C ASP A 148 -4.00 21.30 -12.47
N ASP A 149 -3.88 20.19 -11.74
CA ASP A 149 -3.00 20.03 -10.58
C ASP A 149 -1.60 19.50 -10.95
N ILE A 150 -1.17 19.67 -12.20
CA ILE A 150 0.08 19.11 -12.73
C ILE A 150 1.31 19.48 -11.90
N LEU A 151 1.37 20.69 -11.34
CA LEU A 151 2.46 21.15 -10.47
C LEU A 151 2.48 20.39 -9.14
N THR A 152 1.30 20.12 -8.58
CA THR A 152 1.12 19.37 -7.32
C THR A 152 1.49 17.90 -7.51
N ILE A 153 1.07 17.30 -8.63
CA ILE A 153 1.40 15.92 -9.00
C ILE A 153 2.91 15.77 -9.16
N THR A 154 3.54 16.68 -9.91
CA THR A 154 4.99 16.66 -10.14
C THR A 154 5.76 16.90 -8.83
N GLY A 155 5.25 17.79 -7.95
CA GLY A 155 5.87 18.05 -6.64
C GLY A 155 5.83 16.87 -5.67
N LYS A 156 4.78 16.05 -5.73
CA LYS A 156 4.73 14.77 -5.00
C LYS A 156 5.79 13.81 -5.55
N LEU A 157 5.94 13.74 -6.87
CA LEU A 157 6.90 12.86 -7.54
C LEU A 157 8.35 13.28 -7.28
N ALA A 158 8.66 14.58 -7.30
CA ALA A 158 9.96 15.14 -6.95
C ALA A 158 10.37 14.80 -5.51
N ARG A 159 9.47 15.01 -4.54
CA ARG A 159 9.73 14.66 -3.12
C ARG A 159 9.97 13.17 -2.92
N LEU A 160 9.21 12.30 -3.61
CA LEU A 160 9.39 10.86 -3.53
C LEU A 160 10.75 10.43 -4.07
N PHE A 161 11.19 10.97 -5.21
CA PHE A 161 12.49 10.61 -5.79
C PHE A 161 13.66 11.23 -5.04
N HIS A 162 13.55 12.48 -4.61
CA HIS A 162 14.57 13.10 -3.78
C HIS A 162 14.79 12.34 -2.46
N LYS A 163 13.72 11.97 -1.75
CA LYS A 163 13.80 11.16 -0.52
C LYS A 163 14.42 9.79 -0.75
N ARG A 164 14.14 9.16 -1.90
CA ARG A 164 14.68 7.84 -2.24
C ARG A 164 16.16 7.89 -2.63
N VAL A 165 16.59 8.96 -3.29
CA VAL A 165 17.99 9.11 -3.72
C VAL A 165 18.88 9.65 -2.61
N THR A 166 18.41 10.68 -1.88
CA THR A 166 19.22 11.39 -0.88
C THR A 166 18.96 10.96 0.56
N GLY A 167 17.86 10.25 0.81
CA GLY A 167 17.40 9.91 2.17
C GLY A 167 16.81 11.09 2.95
N VAL A 168 16.78 12.30 2.40
CA VAL A 168 16.30 13.55 3.03
C VAL A 168 15.06 14.08 2.32
N GLU A 169 14.21 14.87 2.98
CA GLU A 169 13.07 15.49 2.31
C GLU A 169 13.46 16.78 1.59
N LEU A 170 12.94 16.96 0.38
CA LEU A 170 13.16 18.13 -0.47
C LEU A 170 12.36 19.32 0.09
N GLY A 171 13.05 20.42 0.44
CA GLY A 171 12.40 21.69 0.82
C GLY A 171 12.57 22.18 2.27
N ALA A 172 13.58 21.72 3.02
CA ALA A 172 13.86 22.26 4.35
C ALA A 172 14.50 23.66 4.29
N LYS A 173 13.70 24.71 4.01
CA LYS A 173 13.97 26.05 4.53
C LYS A 173 13.26 26.17 5.88
N VAL A 174 14.03 26.56 6.88
CA VAL A 174 13.61 26.76 8.27
C VAL A 174 12.50 27.80 8.34
N GLU A 175 11.29 27.33 8.64
CA GLU A 175 10.33 28.09 9.44
C GLU A 175 10.03 27.22 10.66
N ASN A 176 10.22 27.83 11.83
CA ASN A 176 10.34 27.16 13.13
C ASN A 176 9.10 26.34 13.48
N ASP A 177 9.19 25.02 13.37
CA ASP A 177 8.77 24.10 14.43
C ASP A 177 9.34 22.71 14.16
N THR A 178 10.44 22.41 14.83
CA THR A 178 11.02 21.07 14.88
C THR A 178 10.31 20.27 15.98
N PRO A 179 10.00 18.99 15.74
CA PRO A 179 10.47 18.02 16.73
C PRO A 179 11.28 16.90 16.07
N SER A 180 12.59 17.03 16.29
CA SER A 180 13.58 16.01 16.58
C SER A 180 13.10 14.56 16.45
N ARG A 181 13.75 13.84 15.53
CA ARG A 181 14.00 12.40 15.66
C ARG A 181 14.92 12.15 16.85
N ARG A 182 14.39 12.26 18.06
CA ARG A 182 14.89 11.56 19.26
C ARG A 182 13.97 10.35 19.45
N SER A 183 14.56 9.22 19.85
CA SER A 183 13.93 8.01 20.39
C SER A 183 12.41 8.12 20.50
N ALA A 184 11.67 7.29 19.76
CA ALA A 184 10.21 7.19 19.77
C ALA A 184 9.66 7.85 21.04
N PRO A 185 9.08 9.07 20.96
CA PRO A 185 8.49 9.62 22.14
C PRO A 185 7.49 8.55 22.58
N ARG A 186 7.62 8.08 23.82
CA ARG A 186 6.41 7.86 24.59
C ARG A 186 5.70 9.20 24.54
N GLU A 187 4.94 9.45 23.47
CA GLU A 187 3.78 10.31 23.57
C GLU A 187 2.91 9.56 24.58
N THR A 188 3.16 9.83 25.86
CA THR A 188 2.06 10.12 26.75
C THR A 188 1.29 11.24 26.06
N VAL A 189 0.42 10.83 25.14
CA VAL A 189 -0.68 11.64 24.65
C VAL A 189 -1.34 12.07 25.94
N SER A 190 -1.15 13.34 26.30
CA SER A 190 -1.96 13.98 27.31
C SER A 190 -3.36 13.97 26.73
N THR A 191 -4.05 12.88 27.07
CA THR A 191 -5.40 12.60 26.68
C THR A 191 -6.19 13.42 27.67
N ASN A 192 -6.54 14.66 27.29
CA ASN A 192 -7.77 15.27 27.78
C ASN A 192 -8.93 14.43 27.20
N VAL A 193 -9.00 13.18 27.63
CA VAL A 193 -10.09 12.27 27.36
C VAL A 193 -11.10 12.56 28.46
N SER A 194 -12.34 12.79 28.04
CA SER A 194 -13.45 13.04 28.96
C SER A 194 -13.48 11.96 30.05
N PRO A 195 -13.69 12.31 31.33
CA PRO A 195 -13.79 11.33 32.42
C PRO A 195 -14.79 10.20 32.10
N ASP A 196 -15.90 10.55 31.44
CA ASP A 196 -16.94 9.61 31.01
C ASP A 196 -16.42 8.53 30.04
N LEU A 197 -15.57 8.93 29.08
CA LEU A 197 -14.96 7.99 28.14
C LEU A 197 -13.97 7.06 28.87
N LEU A 198 -13.28 7.52 29.92
CA LEU A 198 -12.40 6.66 30.73
C LEU A 198 -13.17 5.58 31.49
N ASP A 199 -14.35 5.92 32.00
CA ASP A 199 -15.23 5.00 32.72
C ASP A 199 -15.79 3.95 31.75
N ARG A 200 -16.31 4.39 30.60
CA ARG A 200 -16.76 3.49 29.52
C ARG A 200 -15.63 2.60 28.98
N PHE A 201 -14.43 3.15 28.80
CA PHE A 201 -13.26 2.40 28.37
C PHE A 201 -12.92 1.27 29.34
N SER A 202 -13.05 1.52 30.64
CA SER A 202 -12.81 0.54 31.70
C SER A 202 -13.90 -0.54 31.69
N GLN A 203 -15.15 -0.16 31.48
CA GLN A 203 -16.27 -1.09 31.34
C GLN A 203 -16.08 -2.04 30.14
N TRP A 204 -15.75 -1.52 28.95
CA TRP A 204 -15.54 -2.34 27.76
C TRP A 204 -14.37 -3.32 27.86
N LYS A 205 -13.36 -3.02 28.69
CA LYS A 205 -12.31 -3.99 29.05
C LYS A 205 -12.84 -5.11 29.93
N GLN A 206 -13.65 -4.80 30.93
CA GLN A 206 -14.27 -5.81 31.80
C GLN A 206 -15.21 -6.72 31.02
N GLU A 207 -15.92 -6.17 30.04
CA GLU A 207 -16.78 -6.92 29.12
C GLU A 207 -16.02 -7.73 28.05
N GLY A 208 -14.70 -7.57 27.95
CA GLY A 208 -13.86 -8.30 27.00
C GLY A 208 -13.92 -7.82 25.55
N LEU A 209 -14.45 -6.62 25.26
CA LEU A 209 -14.39 -6.02 23.92
C LEU A 209 -13.00 -5.46 23.60
N LEU A 210 -12.35 -4.89 24.62
CA LEU A 210 -11.02 -4.31 24.52
C LEU A 210 -10.00 -5.26 25.16
N PRO A 211 -8.78 -5.39 24.60
CA PRO A 211 -7.77 -6.24 25.21
C PRO A 211 -7.29 -5.64 26.53
N GLN A 212 -6.92 -6.49 27.49
CA GLN A 212 -6.56 -6.07 28.86
C GLN A 212 -5.39 -5.08 28.91
N ASN A 213 -4.46 -5.19 27.94
CA ASN A 213 -3.31 -4.30 27.80
C ASN A 213 -3.62 -3.00 27.04
N ALA A 214 -4.84 -2.78 26.53
CA ALA A 214 -5.21 -1.57 25.82
C ALA A 214 -5.07 -0.35 26.72
N ARG A 215 -4.50 0.74 26.21
CA ARG A 215 -4.51 2.05 26.88
C ARG A 215 -5.03 3.09 25.89
N PRO A 216 -5.74 4.15 26.33
CA PRO A 216 -6.35 5.10 25.40
C PRO A 216 -5.36 5.68 24.37
N GLY A 217 -4.13 6.00 24.78
CA GLY A 217 -3.10 6.53 23.88
C GLY A 217 -2.38 5.51 22.99
N THR A 218 -2.58 4.19 23.17
CA THR A 218 -1.83 3.19 22.38
C THR A 218 -2.47 2.97 21.01
N VAL A 219 -1.60 2.80 20.01
CA VAL A 219 -1.97 2.47 18.62
C VAL A 219 -2.70 1.13 18.56
N ILE A 220 -3.65 1.04 17.64
CA ILE A 220 -4.41 -0.19 17.35
C ILE A 220 -3.78 -0.93 16.17
N THR A 221 -3.60 -2.25 16.33
CA THR A 221 -3.12 -3.16 15.28
C THR A 221 -4.28 -3.80 14.51
N GLU A 222 -4.05 -4.25 13.27
CA GLU A 222 -5.08 -4.98 12.50
C GLU A 222 -5.63 -6.20 13.25
N ARG A 223 -4.77 -6.93 13.98
CA ARG A 223 -5.19 -8.07 14.79
C ARG A 223 -6.15 -7.68 15.90
N ASP A 224 -5.81 -6.65 16.68
CA ASP A 224 -6.63 -6.22 17.81
C ASP A 224 -7.93 -5.58 17.32
N PHE A 225 -7.87 -4.83 16.23
CA PHE A 225 -9.05 -4.25 15.59
C PHE A 225 -10.01 -5.32 15.06
N SER A 226 -9.49 -6.38 14.44
CA SER A 226 -10.32 -7.49 13.96
C SER A 226 -11.07 -8.18 15.09
N LYS A 227 -10.40 -8.42 16.23
CA LYS A 227 -11.05 -9.00 17.42
C LYS A 227 -12.14 -8.09 17.99
N LEU A 228 -11.88 -6.79 18.01
CA LEU A 228 -12.88 -5.80 18.43
C LEU A 228 -14.13 -5.91 17.54
N ILE A 229 -13.95 -5.89 16.21
CA ILE A 229 -15.07 -5.93 15.27
C ILE A 229 -15.85 -7.24 15.40
N GLU A 230 -15.17 -8.37 15.59
CA GLU A 230 -15.82 -9.66 15.85
C GLU A 230 -16.64 -9.63 17.14
N GLY A 231 -16.11 -9.04 18.22
CA GLY A 231 -16.84 -8.85 19.47
C GLY A 231 -18.05 -7.91 19.32
N LEU A 232 -17.95 -6.89 18.48
CA LEU A 232 -19.04 -5.96 18.19
C LEU A 232 -20.14 -6.59 17.33
N LYS A 233 -19.80 -7.46 16.37
CA LYS A 233 -20.79 -8.21 15.58
C LYS A 233 -21.76 -9.01 16.44
N GLN A 234 -21.27 -9.54 17.57
CA GLN A 234 -22.09 -10.32 18.51
C GLN A 234 -23.04 -9.47 19.37
N ARG A 235 -22.90 -8.13 19.35
CA ARG A 235 -23.63 -7.20 20.24
C ARG A 235 -24.44 -6.15 19.48
N LEU A 236 -24.38 -6.14 18.16
CA LEU A 236 -25.13 -5.24 17.31
C LEU A 236 -26.32 -5.99 16.69
N PRO A 237 -27.52 -5.39 16.67
CA PRO A 237 -28.73 -6.04 16.15
C PRO A 237 -28.76 -6.18 14.61
N ILE A 238 -27.80 -5.59 13.88
CA ILE A 238 -27.83 -5.46 12.43
C ILE A 238 -26.82 -6.42 11.78
N GLY A 239 -27.34 -7.37 10.99
CA GLY A 239 -26.58 -8.40 10.25
C GLY A 239 -25.83 -7.86 9.03
N SER A 240 -24.89 -6.94 9.21
CA SER A 240 -24.01 -6.51 8.13
C SER A 240 -22.82 -7.48 7.98
N GLU A 241 -22.80 -8.21 6.87
CA GLU A 241 -21.63 -8.97 6.41
C GLU A 241 -20.52 -8.00 5.99
N ALA A 242 -19.77 -7.47 6.95
CA ALA A 242 -18.52 -6.77 6.65
C ALA A 242 -17.37 -7.79 6.65
N PRO A 243 -16.87 -8.27 5.49
CA PRO A 243 -15.70 -9.12 5.43
C PRO A 243 -14.45 -8.27 5.72
N LEU A 244 -13.98 -8.29 6.96
CA LEU A 244 -12.66 -7.74 7.26
C LEU A 244 -11.60 -8.76 6.87
N THR A 245 -10.99 -8.57 5.70
CA THR A 245 -9.81 -9.34 5.32
C THR A 245 -8.61 -8.79 6.10
N LEU A 246 -8.09 -9.60 7.02
CA LEU A 246 -6.81 -9.37 7.68
C LEU A 246 -5.68 -9.47 6.64
N MET A 247 -5.05 -8.34 6.31
CA MET A 247 -3.97 -8.32 5.32
C MET A 247 -2.60 -8.45 5.98
N GLN A 248 -2.39 -7.80 7.13
CA GLN A 248 -1.15 -7.83 7.91
C GLN A 248 -1.44 -7.68 9.42
N PRO A 249 -1.41 -8.77 10.22
CA PRO A 249 -1.85 -8.75 11.63
C PRO A 249 -1.15 -7.72 12.53
N GLY A 250 0.10 -7.35 12.24
CA GLY A 250 0.88 -6.38 13.03
C GLY A 250 0.86 -4.94 12.52
N ALA A 251 0.20 -4.66 11.39
CA ALA A 251 0.13 -3.31 10.84
C ALA A 251 -0.79 -2.43 11.67
N ALA A 252 -0.49 -1.13 11.71
CA ALA A 252 -1.32 -0.15 12.39
C ALA A 252 -2.55 0.21 11.54
N VAL A 253 -3.70 0.39 12.18
CA VAL A 253 -4.95 0.76 11.50
C VAL A 253 -5.05 2.28 11.37
N SER A 254 -5.42 2.80 10.20
CA SER A 254 -5.66 4.23 10.02
C SER A 254 -7.01 4.67 10.58
N ARG A 255 -7.16 5.95 10.94
CA ARG A 255 -8.42 6.53 11.44
C ARG A 255 -9.57 6.35 10.46
N LEU A 256 -9.31 6.56 9.16
CA LEU A 256 -10.30 6.34 8.10
C LEU A 256 -10.77 4.88 8.07
N ARG A 257 -9.84 3.92 8.08
CA ARG A 257 -10.18 2.48 8.02
C ARG A 257 -10.95 2.04 9.26
N ALA A 258 -10.63 2.60 10.43
CA ALA A 258 -11.37 2.33 11.66
C ALA A 258 -12.83 2.82 11.59
N VAL A 259 -13.05 4.07 11.16
CA VAL A 259 -14.41 4.63 10.99
C VAL A 259 -15.20 3.88 9.93
N THR A 260 -14.61 3.64 8.76
CA THR A 260 -15.28 2.91 7.67
C THR A 260 -15.74 1.52 8.12
N ALA A 261 -14.89 0.78 8.85
CA ALA A 261 -15.25 -0.54 9.35
C ALA A 261 -16.40 -0.50 10.37
N LEU A 262 -16.38 0.47 11.30
CA LEU A 262 -17.46 0.62 12.28
C LEU A 262 -18.78 1.07 11.63
N LEU A 263 -18.74 1.98 10.66
CA LEU A 263 -19.92 2.41 9.91
C LEU A 263 -20.51 1.28 9.05
N LYS A 264 -19.66 0.48 8.39
CA LYS A 264 -20.11 -0.72 7.67
C LYS A 264 -20.77 -1.74 8.60
N LEU A 265 -20.40 -1.76 9.88
CA LEU A 265 -20.99 -2.66 10.88
C LEU A 265 -22.37 -2.17 11.35
N THR A 266 -22.57 -0.86 11.42
CA THR A 266 -23.83 -0.26 11.90
C THR A 266 -24.85 0.02 10.81
N TYR A 267 -24.42 0.38 9.61
CA TYR A 267 -25.31 0.83 8.55
C TYR A 267 -25.28 -0.13 7.35
N PRO A 268 -26.44 -0.46 6.76
CA PRO A 268 -26.50 -1.28 5.56
C PRO A 268 -25.92 -0.55 4.34
N SER A 269 -25.51 -1.31 3.34
CA SER A 269 -24.95 -0.79 2.08
C SER A 269 -25.89 0.17 1.34
N THR A 270 -27.20 0.02 1.50
CA THR A 270 -28.22 0.92 0.93
C THR A 270 -28.09 2.34 1.47
N ARG A 271 -27.87 2.50 2.78
CA ARG A 271 -27.69 3.82 3.41
C ARG A 271 -26.35 4.44 3.04
N LEU A 272 -25.31 3.63 2.87
CA LEU A 272 -24.02 4.07 2.37
C LEU A 272 -24.10 4.61 0.93
N ALA A 273 -24.98 4.05 0.11
CA ALA A 273 -25.16 4.49 -1.28
C ALA A 273 -25.66 5.94 -1.41
N GLU A 274 -26.43 6.43 -0.44
CA GLU A 274 -26.94 7.82 -0.40
C GLU A 274 -25.81 8.85 -0.30
N PHE A 275 -24.67 8.47 0.30
CA PHE A 275 -23.53 9.35 0.53
C PHE A 275 -22.43 9.21 -0.53
N ARG A 276 -22.66 8.50 -1.64
CA ARG A 276 -21.65 8.30 -2.70
C ARG A 276 -21.12 9.61 -3.30
N ASN A 277 -21.96 10.65 -3.34
CA ASN A 277 -21.61 11.99 -3.83
C ASN A 277 -21.91 13.02 -2.74
N PRO A 278 -21.06 13.13 -1.71
CA PRO A 278 -21.31 14.03 -0.59
C PRO A 278 -21.08 15.50 -0.99
N SER A 279 -21.89 16.41 -0.45
CA SER A 279 -21.67 17.85 -0.64
C SER A 279 -20.50 18.32 0.21
N THR A 280 -19.78 19.36 -0.22
CA THR A 280 -18.61 19.88 0.51
C THR A 280 -18.95 20.35 1.93
N GLY A 281 -20.21 20.72 2.20
CA GLY A 281 -20.69 21.12 3.53
C GLY A 281 -20.90 19.97 4.51
N ASP A 282 -20.97 18.72 4.03
CA ASP A 282 -21.22 17.52 4.86
C ASP A 282 -19.91 16.83 5.28
N LEU A 283 -18.77 17.43 4.97
CA LEU A 283 -17.45 16.82 5.11
C LEU A 283 -16.60 17.56 6.16
N PRO A 284 -15.73 16.84 6.90
CA PRO A 284 -14.73 17.46 7.76
C PRO A 284 -13.83 18.45 7.01
N THR A 285 -13.29 19.45 7.73
CA THR A 285 -12.45 20.52 7.15
C THR A 285 -11.23 20.03 6.35
N ASP A 286 -10.69 18.85 6.68
CA ASP A 286 -9.54 18.22 6.02
C ASP A 286 -9.91 17.03 5.13
N ALA A 287 -11.19 16.87 4.76
CA ALA A 287 -11.65 15.76 3.93
C ALA A 287 -10.94 15.69 2.57
N GLY A 288 -10.45 16.81 2.04
CA GLY A 288 -9.66 16.84 0.80
C GLY A 288 -8.33 16.05 0.87
N GLU A 289 -7.83 15.74 2.06
CA GLU A 289 -6.65 14.89 2.25
C GLU A 289 -6.95 13.38 2.24
N ALA A 290 -8.22 13.03 2.44
CA ALA A 290 -8.70 11.66 2.41
C ALA A 290 -8.76 11.15 0.96
N PRO A 291 -8.55 9.84 0.72
CA PRO A 291 -8.83 9.23 -0.57
C PRO A 291 -10.30 9.43 -0.97
N ALA A 292 -10.57 9.57 -2.28
CA ALA A 292 -11.92 9.79 -2.79
C ALA A 292 -12.94 8.72 -2.33
N TRP A 293 -12.52 7.45 -2.23
CA TRP A 293 -13.36 6.36 -1.73
C TRP A 293 -13.76 6.52 -0.26
N GLY A 294 -13.00 7.28 0.53
CA GLY A 294 -13.24 7.50 1.96
C GLY A 294 -14.29 8.58 2.23
N LEU A 295 -14.53 9.47 1.26
CA LEU A 295 -15.42 10.63 1.42
C LEU A 295 -16.87 10.25 1.76
N PRO A 296 -17.49 9.23 1.14
CA PRO A 296 -18.84 8.80 1.51
C PRO A 296 -18.97 8.39 2.98
N TYR A 297 -17.95 7.72 3.52
CA TYR A 297 -17.93 7.29 4.91
C TYR A 297 -17.74 8.46 5.88
N LEU A 298 -16.90 9.44 5.51
CA LEU A 298 -16.74 10.66 6.31
C LEU A 298 -18.01 11.50 6.32
N ALA A 299 -18.67 11.64 5.18
CA ALA A 299 -19.95 12.33 5.10
C ALA A 299 -21.04 11.63 5.92
N LEU A 300 -21.11 10.30 5.86
CA LEU A 300 -22.01 9.53 6.72
C LEU A 300 -21.66 9.70 8.20
N ALA A 301 -20.37 9.66 8.57
CA ALA A 301 -19.94 9.88 9.96
C ALA A 301 -20.40 11.25 10.48
N THR A 302 -20.20 12.30 9.69
CA THR A 302 -20.61 13.66 10.04
C THR A 302 -22.12 13.80 10.11
N ALA A 303 -22.85 13.29 9.12
CA ALA A 303 -24.32 13.33 9.09
C ALA A 303 -24.98 12.56 10.25
N GLN A 304 -24.30 11.52 10.77
CA GLN A 304 -24.76 10.75 11.93
C GLN A 304 -24.23 11.29 13.27
N GLY A 305 -23.50 12.41 13.26
CA GLY A 305 -22.95 13.04 14.45
C GLY A 305 -21.79 12.29 15.10
N TRP A 306 -21.17 11.33 14.40
CA TRP A 306 -19.98 10.61 14.87
C TRP A 306 -18.72 11.50 14.80
N TRP A 307 -18.77 12.57 14.01
CA TRP A 307 -17.69 13.51 13.87
C TRP A 307 -18.22 14.93 13.60
N ASP A 308 -17.60 15.93 14.20
CA ASP A 308 -17.92 17.34 13.95
C ASP A 308 -17.31 17.81 12.62
N GLN A 309 -18.14 18.36 11.74
CA GLN A 309 -17.74 18.90 10.44
C GLN A 309 -16.67 20.00 10.55
N ASN A 310 -16.68 20.76 11.64
CA ASN A 310 -15.74 21.87 11.84
C ASN A 310 -14.37 21.40 12.35
N SER A 311 -14.25 20.12 12.73
CA SER A 311 -13.06 19.55 13.35
C SER A 311 -12.27 18.66 12.36
N PRO A 312 -10.93 18.78 12.29
CA PRO A 312 -10.13 18.00 11.35
C PRO A 312 -10.11 16.51 11.73
N PHE A 313 -10.46 15.65 10.77
CA PHE A 313 -10.57 14.20 10.96
C PHE A 313 -9.22 13.47 10.93
N LYS A 314 -8.25 13.97 10.17
CA LYS A 314 -6.90 13.42 9.94
C LYS A 314 -6.94 11.96 9.47
N ALA A 315 -7.56 11.73 8.30
CA ALA A 315 -7.88 10.40 7.76
C ALA A 315 -6.70 9.41 7.69
N ARG A 316 -5.49 9.90 7.43
CA ARG A 316 -4.28 9.07 7.28
C ARG A 316 -3.55 8.78 8.59
N ASN A 317 -3.92 9.45 9.68
CA ASN A 317 -3.30 9.20 10.97
C ASN A 317 -3.61 7.81 11.48
N VAL A 318 -2.71 7.29 12.31
CA VAL A 318 -2.90 6.01 12.98
C VAL A 318 -3.97 6.14 14.05
N ALA A 319 -4.89 5.18 14.11
CA ALA A 319 -5.92 5.11 15.13
C ALA A 319 -5.34 4.62 16.47
N ASN A 320 -5.74 5.28 17.55
CA ASN A 320 -5.49 4.82 18.92
C ASN A 320 -6.80 4.39 19.58
N TRP A 321 -6.69 3.74 20.73
CA TRP A 321 -7.86 3.24 21.46
C TRP A 321 -8.79 4.35 21.92
N ALA A 322 -8.30 5.54 22.28
CA ALA A 322 -9.16 6.67 22.64
C ALA A 322 -10.08 7.07 21.48
N PHE A 323 -9.52 7.17 20.27
CA PHE A 323 -10.27 7.51 19.07
C PHE A 323 -11.33 6.46 18.74
N VAL A 324 -10.96 5.18 18.74
CA VAL A 324 -11.93 4.11 18.44
C VAL A 324 -12.99 3.99 19.53
N SER A 325 -12.62 4.19 20.79
CA SER A 325 -13.57 4.18 21.91
C SER A 325 -14.58 5.32 21.81
N ALA A 326 -14.14 6.53 21.41
CA ALA A 326 -15.04 7.65 21.15
C ALA A 326 -16.04 7.32 20.03
N LEU A 327 -15.60 6.69 18.94
CA LEU A 327 -16.51 6.26 17.87
C LEU A 327 -17.49 5.18 18.35
N MET A 328 -17.04 4.28 19.22
CA MET A 328 -17.87 3.22 19.79
C MET A 328 -19.00 3.77 20.68
N GLU A 329 -18.91 5.01 21.17
CA GLU A 329 -20.00 5.62 21.95
C GLU A 329 -21.27 5.83 21.12
N HIS A 330 -21.12 6.00 19.80
CA HIS A 330 -22.23 6.16 18.87
C HIS A 330 -22.85 4.81 18.42
N LEU A 331 -22.29 3.69 18.86
CA LEU A 331 -22.81 2.36 18.53
C LEU A 331 -24.01 2.01 19.43
N PRO A 332 -25.11 1.47 18.88
CA PRO A 332 -26.22 0.94 19.66
C PRO A 332 -25.85 -0.44 20.23
N LEU A 333 -24.97 -0.47 21.22
CA LEU A 333 -24.54 -1.72 21.88
C LEU A 333 -25.60 -2.15 22.88
N GLU A 334 -26.19 -3.34 22.71
CA GLU A 334 -27.07 -3.91 23.72
C GLU A 334 -26.23 -4.48 24.88
N GLU A 335 -26.60 -4.14 26.12
CA GLU A 335 -26.01 -4.75 27.31
C GLU A 335 -26.33 -6.25 27.33
N ARG A 336 -25.30 -7.07 27.50
CA ARG A 336 -25.43 -8.53 27.61
C ARG A 336 -26.36 -8.85 28.79
N ARG A 337 -27.64 -9.09 28.53
CA ARG A 337 -28.51 -9.71 29.54
C ARG A 337 -27.94 -11.08 29.83
N ALA A 338 -27.42 -11.24 31.04
CA ALA A 338 -27.03 -12.52 31.58
C ALA A 338 -28.27 -13.43 31.69
N THR A 339 -28.61 -14.11 30.61
CA THR A 339 -29.46 -15.30 30.66
C THR A 339 -28.59 -16.50 30.40
N ASN A 340 -28.20 -17.15 31.50
CA ASN A 340 -27.94 -18.59 31.54
C ASN A 340 -29.15 -19.30 30.91
N SER A 341 -29.10 -19.66 29.63
CA SER A 341 -29.88 -20.77 29.08
C SER A 341 -29.27 -21.20 27.75
N GLU A 342 -28.60 -22.36 27.80
CA GLU A 342 -28.53 -23.37 26.75
C GLU A 342 -28.03 -22.94 25.37
N VAL A 343 -26.88 -23.53 25.03
CA VAL A 343 -26.46 -23.86 23.67
C VAL A 343 -27.63 -24.53 22.95
N ARG A 344 -28.45 -23.75 22.27
CA ARG A 344 -29.21 -24.21 21.13
C ARG A 344 -28.30 -23.98 19.95
N VAL A 345 -27.65 -25.06 19.54
CA VAL A 345 -27.13 -25.23 18.18
C VAL A 345 -28.32 -24.94 17.27
N ALA A 346 -28.45 -23.69 16.84
CA ALA A 346 -29.27 -23.35 15.71
C ALA A 346 -28.53 -23.95 14.51
N ASN A 347 -29.02 -25.12 14.09
CA ASN A 347 -28.82 -25.61 12.74
C ASN A 347 -29.23 -24.46 11.81
N GLU A 348 -28.26 -23.68 11.34
CA GLU A 348 -28.42 -23.01 10.06
C GLU A 348 -28.61 -24.13 9.06
N GLU A 349 -29.82 -24.19 8.53
CA GLU A 349 -30.22 -25.07 7.46
C GLU A 349 -29.24 -24.86 6.30
N ASN A 350 -28.24 -25.73 6.30
CA ASN A 350 -27.46 -26.11 5.16
C ASN A 350 -28.49 -26.63 4.13
N THR A 351 -29.00 -25.74 3.28
CA THR A 351 -29.38 -26.18 1.94
C THR A 351 -28.09 -26.45 1.19
N ASP A 352 -27.46 -27.56 1.59
CA ASP A 352 -26.42 -28.26 0.89
C ASP A 352 -27.06 -28.71 -0.42
N ASN A 353 -27.06 -27.83 -1.41
CA ASN A 353 -27.10 -28.30 -2.78
C ASN A 353 -25.71 -28.90 -3.00
N SER A 354 -25.61 -30.20 -2.69
CA SER A 354 -24.40 -31.00 -2.47
C SER A 354 -23.39 -31.04 -3.63
N ASP A 355 -23.70 -30.33 -4.72
CA ASP A 355 -22.99 -30.30 -6.00
C ASP A 355 -22.47 -28.91 -6.42
N THR A 356 -22.62 -27.87 -5.60
CA THR A 356 -22.16 -26.51 -5.99
C THR A 356 -20.84 -26.10 -5.35
N TYR A 357 -19.85 -25.77 -6.18
CA TYR A 357 -18.53 -25.31 -5.74
C TYR A 357 -18.60 -23.96 -5.01
N THR A 358 -17.72 -23.75 -4.04
CA THR A 358 -17.69 -22.50 -3.24
C THR A 358 -16.78 -21.43 -3.83
N GLY A 359 -15.85 -21.81 -4.72
CA GLY A 359 -14.84 -20.92 -5.29
C GLY A 359 -13.98 -21.64 -6.34
N LEU A 360 -13.02 -20.93 -6.94
CA LEU A 360 -12.08 -21.48 -7.92
C LEU A 360 -10.65 -21.34 -7.39
N VAL A 361 -9.89 -22.43 -7.44
CA VAL A 361 -8.45 -22.42 -7.19
C VAL A 361 -7.71 -22.81 -8.46
N ILE A 362 -6.79 -21.98 -8.90
CA ILE A 362 -5.94 -22.24 -10.07
C ILE A 362 -4.52 -22.50 -9.62
N GLU A 363 -4.04 -23.70 -9.88
CA GLU A 363 -2.65 -24.10 -9.75
C GLU A 363 -1.87 -23.64 -10.98
N ALA A 364 -1.07 -22.60 -10.82
CA ALA A 364 -0.14 -22.10 -11.85
C ALA A 364 1.33 -22.24 -11.39
N ALA A 365 1.56 -23.12 -10.42
CA ALA A 365 2.88 -23.44 -9.91
C ALA A 365 3.73 -24.06 -11.03
N GLY A 366 4.84 -23.42 -11.37
CA GLY A 366 5.71 -23.81 -12.50
C GLY A 366 5.62 -22.88 -13.72
N LEU A 367 4.55 -22.10 -13.87
CA LEU A 367 4.41 -21.12 -14.95
C LEU A 367 4.90 -19.71 -14.58
N ASN A 368 5.16 -19.47 -13.29
CA ASN A 368 5.58 -18.19 -12.71
C ASN A 368 4.76 -16.98 -13.23
N PRO A 369 3.41 -17.01 -13.13
CA PRO A 369 2.57 -15.90 -13.57
C PRO A 369 2.87 -14.62 -12.77
N GLN A 370 2.87 -13.47 -13.44
CA GLN A 370 2.97 -12.19 -12.74
C GLN A 370 1.63 -11.84 -12.09
N ARG A 371 1.69 -11.37 -10.84
CA ARG A 371 0.51 -10.88 -10.12
C ARG A 371 -0.02 -9.63 -10.80
N SER A 372 -1.32 -9.61 -11.07
CA SER A 372 -2.05 -8.48 -11.66
C SER A 372 -3.27 -8.11 -10.82
N MET A 373 -3.64 -6.83 -10.86
CA MET A 373 -4.89 -6.32 -10.27
C MET A 373 -6.13 -6.75 -11.07
N SER A 374 -5.93 -7.14 -12.33
CA SER A 374 -7.00 -7.60 -13.22
C SER A 374 -6.58 -8.88 -13.95
N PRO A 375 -6.44 -10.00 -13.23
CA PRO A 375 -6.11 -11.28 -13.85
C PRO A 375 -7.30 -11.80 -14.65
N ARG A 376 -7.01 -12.43 -15.80
CA ARG A 376 -8.00 -13.16 -16.58
C ARG A 376 -7.64 -14.64 -16.64
N ILE A 377 -8.67 -15.47 -16.68
CA ILE A 377 -8.56 -16.90 -16.95
C ILE A 377 -9.16 -17.12 -18.33
N LEU A 378 -8.37 -17.69 -19.22
CA LEU A 378 -8.69 -17.91 -20.62
C LEU A 378 -8.66 -19.41 -20.92
N ASP A 379 -9.39 -19.85 -21.92
CA ASP A 379 -9.15 -21.16 -22.55
C ASP A 379 -8.09 -21.06 -23.66
N GLU A 380 -7.71 -22.22 -24.22
CA GLU A 380 -6.75 -22.32 -25.33
C GLU A 380 -7.13 -21.51 -26.57
N ASP A 381 -8.44 -21.29 -26.79
CA ASP A 381 -8.95 -20.51 -27.93
C ASP A 381 -9.00 -19.01 -27.61
N GLY A 382 -8.55 -18.61 -26.40
CA GLY A 382 -8.48 -17.22 -25.95
C GLY A 382 -9.80 -16.66 -25.43
N LEU A 383 -10.83 -17.49 -25.26
CA LEU A 383 -12.11 -17.04 -24.70
C LEU A 383 -12.00 -16.89 -23.19
N VAL A 384 -12.61 -15.83 -22.67
CA VAL A 384 -12.60 -15.52 -21.23
C VAL A 384 -13.50 -16.48 -20.48
N VAL A 385 -12.92 -17.17 -19.50
CA VAL A 385 -13.61 -18.00 -18.49
C VAL A 385 -13.89 -17.17 -17.24
N TYR A 386 -12.96 -16.30 -16.86
CA TYR A 386 -13.09 -15.37 -15.73
C TYR A 386 -12.32 -14.08 -16.00
N PRO A 387 -12.84 -12.88 -15.64
CA PRO A 387 -14.14 -12.63 -14.98
C PRO A 387 -15.34 -12.88 -15.91
N ASP A 388 -16.52 -13.14 -15.31
CA ASP A 388 -17.77 -13.26 -16.08
C ASP A 388 -18.18 -11.85 -16.56
N PRO A 389 -18.27 -11.59 -17.88
CA PRO A 389 -18.62 -10.27 -18.40
C PRO A 389 -20.05 -9.83 -18.05
N LYS A 390 -20.92 -10.76 -17.63
CA LYS A 390 -22.33 -10.47 -17.30
C LYS A 390 -22.55 -10.07 -15.85
N HIS A 391 -21.53 -10.16 -15.01
CA HIS A 391 -21.63 -9.89 -13.59
C HIS A 391 -20.39 -9.15 -13.11
N LEU A 392 -20.54 -7.87 -12.78
CA LEU A 392 -19.54 -7.07 -12.09
C LEU A 392 -19.92 -7.03 -10.60
N PRO A 393 -18.97 -7.20 -9.67
CA PRO A 393 -19.23 -7.11 -8.24
C PRO A 393 -19.35 -5.64 -7.84
N ASP A 394 -19.85 -5.40 -6.62
CA ASP A 394 -19.90 -4.06 -6.06
C ASP A 394 -18.51 -3.44 -5.94
N ASP A 395 -18.42 -2.12 -6.16
CA ASP A 395 -17.15 -1.36 -6.10
C ASP A 395 -16.43 -1.56 -4.77
N ASP A 396 -17.18 -1.61 -3.67
CA ASP A 396 -16.65 -1.81 -2.31
C ASP A 396 -15.96 -3.18 -2.18
N MET A 397 -16.53 -4.24 -2.79
CA MET A 397 -15.97 -5.58 -2.77
C MET A 397 -14.66 -5.67 -3.58
N LEU A 398 -14.60 -5.01 -4.75
CA LEU A 398 -13.36 -4.94 -5.54
C LEU A 398 -12.25 -4.16 -4.83
N GLN A 399 -12.62 -3.12 -4.08
CA GLN A 399 -11.65 -2.34 -3.32
C GLN A 399 -11.10 -3.12 -2.12
N ASP A 400 -11.96 -3.82 -1.38
CA ASP A 400 -11.56 -4.49 -0.14
C ASP A 400 -10.85 -5.83 -0.38
N ILE A 401 -11.27 -6.59 -1.40
CA ILE A 401 -10.82 -7.98 -1.61
C ILE A 401 -10.14 -8.16 -2.98
N GLY A 402 -10.34 -7.26 -3.95
CA GLY A 402 -9.76 -7.37 -5.30
C GLY A 402 -10.43 -8.45 -6.15
N MET A 403 -9.92 -8.70 -7.36
CA MET A 403 -10.50 -9.71 -8.27
C MET A 403 -10.09 -11.15 -7.91
N ALA A 404 -8.83 -11.37 -7.52
CA ALA A 404 -8.32 -12.68 -7.12
C ALA A 404 -7.24 -12.53 -6.04
N SER A 405 -7.08 -13.57 -5.21
CA SER A 405 -5.99 -13.65 -4.23
C SER A 405 -4.88 -14.57 -4.72
N TYR A 406 -3.63 -14.22 -4.44
CA TYR A 406 -2.47 -14.99 -4.87
C TYR A 406 -1.77 -15.65 -3.68
N TYR A 407 -1.64 -16.97 -3.75
CA TYR A 407 -1.13 -17.83 -2.69
C TYR A 407 0.20 -18.47 -3.09
N ARG A 408 0.98 -18.85 -2.07
CA ARG A 408 2.12 -19.75 -2.23
C ARG A 408 1.66 -21.20 -2.08
N ALA A 409 2.35 -22.16 -2.71
CA ALA A 409 2.05 -23.58 -2.48
C ALA A 409 2.13 -23.94 -0.99
N GLY A 410 1.13 -24.66 -0.50
CA GLY A 410 1.01 -25.06 0.91
C GLY A 410 0.39 -24.01 1.83
N GLN A 411 0.06 -22.81 1.35
CA GLN A 411 -0.69 -21.81 2.12
C GLN A 411 -2.19 -22.16 2.14
N SER A 412 -2.86 -21.96 3.29
CA SER A 412 -4.32 -22.14 3.38
C SER A 412 -5.07 -21.12 2.51
N ILE A 413 -5.94 -21.63 1.63
CA ILE A 413 -6.68 -20.84 0.64
C ILE A 413 -8.05 -20.50 1.21
N SER A 414 -8.09 -19.50 2.09
CA SER A 414 -9.34 -19.07 2.74
C SER A 414 -10.37 -18.45 1.80
N ARG A 415 -9.94 -17.89 0.66
CA ARG A 415 -10.82 -17.14 -0.25
C ARG A 415 -11.75 -18.02 -1.08
N ALA A 416 -11.35 -19.24 -1.41
CA ALA A 416 -12.12 -20.11 -2.31
C ALA A 416 -13.19 -20.96 -1.58
N GLY A 417 -13.37 -20.73 -0.26
CA GLY A 417 -14.33 -21.43 0.58
C GLY A 417 -13.91 -22.86 0.93
N SER A 418 -14.86 -23.67 1.42
CA SER A 418 -14.63 -25.02 1.91
C SER A 418 -14.56 -26.10 0.83
N ARG A 419 -15.16 -25.87 -0.35
CA ARG A 419 -15.19 -26.81 -1.49
C ARG A 419 -14.89 -26.09 -2.82
N PRO A 420 -13.64 -25.63 -3.02
CA PRO A 420 -13.26 -25.01 -4.28
C PRO A 420 -13.15 -26.02 -5.41
N LEU A 421 -13.44 -25.57 -6.64
CA LEU A 421 -13.02 -26.28 -7.84
C LEU A 421 -11.52 -26.01 -8.04
N VAL A 422 -10.68 -27.05 -7.98
CA VAL A 422 -9.24 -26.93 -8.16
C VAL A 422 -8.87 -27.33 -9.57
N VAL A 423 -8.17 -26.45 -10.29
CA VAL A 423 -7.78 -26.65 -11.68
C VAL A 423 -6.33 -26.25 -11.91
N THR A 424 -5.69 -26.84 -12.92
CA THR A 424 -4.31 -26.52 -13.28
C THR A 424 -4.28 -25.62 -14.52
N ALA A 425 -3.48 -24.56 -14.46
CA ALA A 425 -3.18 -23.73 -15.62
C ALA A 425 -2.11 -24.42 -16.49
N ILE A 426 -2.27 -24.34 -17.81
CA ILE A 426 -1.37 -24.93 -18.79
C ILE A 426 -0.38 -23.90 -19.36
N ASP A 427 -0.72 -22.61 -19.37
CA ASP A 427 0.16 -21.54 -19.84
C ASP A 427 -0.20 -20.18 -19.23
N CYS A 428 0.65 -19.17 -19.44
CA CYS A 428 0.44 -17.78 -19.03
C CYS A 428 0.64 -16.83 -20.22
N THR A 429 -0.37 -16.03 -20.54
CA THR A 429 -0.40 -15.12 -21.69
C THR A 429 -0.57 -13.65 -21.28
N GLY A 430 -0.62 -12.77 -22.28
CA GLY A 430 -0.81 -11.33 -22.13
C GLY A 430 0.49 -10.54 -21.87
N PRO A 431 0.39 -9.18 -21.85
CA PRO A 431 1.55 -8.27 -21.88
C PRO A 431 2.47 -8.33 -20.66
N LEU A 432 2.20 -9.20 -19.68
CA LEU A 432 3.04 -9.46 -18.51
C LEU A 432 3.00 -10.93 -18.05
N LYS A 433 2.50 -11.87 -18.86
CA LYS A 433 2.22 -13.27 -18.43
C LYS A 433 1.35 -13.32 -17.16
N CYS A 434 0.33 -12.49 -17.11
CA CYS A 434 -0.58 -12.36 -15.97
C CYS A 434 -1.94 -13.01 -16.21
N ASP A 435 -2.26 -13.34 -17.45
CA ASP A 435 -3.48 -14.06 -17.81
C ASP A 435 -3.18 -15.56 -17.82
N LEU A 436 -3.97 -16.35 -17.10
CA LEU A 436 -3.78 -17.79 -17.00
C LEU A 436 -4.58 -18.48 -18.11
N VAL A 437 -3.97 -19.44 -18.79
CA VAL A 437 -4.62 -20.28 -19.79
C VAL A 437 -4.87 -21.66 -19.17
N VAL A 438 -6.10 -22.16 -19.27
CA VAL A 438 -6.48 -23.52 -18.88
C VAL A 438 -6.87 -24.34 -20.11
N SER A 439 -6.81 -25.67 -20.01
CA SER A 439 -7.23 -26.54 -21.12
C SER A 439 -8.71 -26.32 -21.46
N ARG A 440 -9.11 -26.62 -22.71
CA ARG A 440 -10.54 -26.51 -23.10
C ARG A 440 -11.44 -27.39 -22.23
N GLN A 441 -10.98 -28.60 -21.91
CA GLN A 441 -11.73 -29.51 -21.04
C GLN A 441 -11.97 -28.90 -19.65
N THR A 442 -10.94 -28.26 -19.09
CA THR A 442 -11.01 -27.57 -17.80
C THR A 442 -11.90 -26.32 -17.88
N ALA A 443 -11.80 -25.53 -18.96
CA ALA A 443 -12.66 -24.38 -19.18
C ALA A 443 -14.14 -24.77 -19.27
N ASP A 444 -14.45 -25.87 -19.97
CA ASP A 444 -15.80 -26.40 -20.08
C ASP A 444 -16.35 -26.91 -18.75
N GLU A 445 -15.51 -27.52 -17.93
CA GLU A 445 -15.83 -27.92 -16.56
C GLU A 445 -16.18 -26.72 -15.70
N ILE A 446 -15.35 -25.67 -15.69
CA ILE A 446 -15.60 -24.42 -14.96
C ILE A 446 -16.91 -23.77 -15.45
N ARG A 447 -17.14 -23.68 -16.76
CA ARG A 447 -18.37 -23.10 -17.34
C ARG A 447 -19.61 -23.94 -17.00
N ARG A 448 -19.48 -25.27 -16.94
CA ARG A 448 -20.58 -26.17 -16.56
C ARG A 448 -20.91 -26.03 -15.07
N ALA A 449 -19.90 -26.02 -14.21
CA ALA A 449 -20.03 -25.78 -12.78
C ALA A 449 -20.60 -24.39 -12.46
N ASN A 450 -20.22 -23.36 -13.23
CA ASN A 450 -20.74 -22.01 -13.03
C ASN A 450 -22.20 -21.87 -13.50
N ARG A 451 -22.64 -22.65 -14.49
CA ARG A 451 -24.05 -22.67 -14.92
C ARG A 451 -25.00 -23.20 -13.85
N SER A 452 -24.58 -24.20 -13.07
CA SER A 452 -25.38 -24.75 -11.97
C SER A 452 -25.25 -23.96 -10.68
N GLY A 453 -24.04 -23.52 -10.31
CA GLY A 453 -23.75 -22.94 -9.00
C GLY A 453 -23.47 -21.43 -8.95
N ARG A 454 -23.29 -20.76 -10.11
CA ARG A 454 -22.88 -19.34 -10.23
C ARG A 454 -21.73 -18.94 -9.29
N PHE A 455 -20.85 -19.87 -8.98
CA PHE A 455 -19.84 -19.67 -7.94
C PHE A 455 -18.78 -18.64 -8.33
N LEU A 456 -18.58 -18.37 -9.63
CA LEU A 456 -17.68 -17.30 -10.09
C LEU A 456 -18.20 -15.90 -9.75
N TRP A 457 -19.52 -15.74 -9.55
CA TRP A 457 -20.12 -14.47 -9.12
C TRP A 457 -19.83 -14.15 -7.64
N LYS A 458 -19.25 -15.09 -6.88
CA LYS A 458 -18.78 -14.84 -5.52
C LYS A 458 -17.37 -14.23 -5.48
N TRP A 459 -16.68 -14.11 -6.62
CA TRP A 459 -15.31 -13.55 -6.71
C TRP A 459 -14.30 -14.26 -5.78
N ALA A 460 -14.59 -15.53 -5.51
CA ALA A 460 -13.85 -16.42 -4.61
C ALA A 460 -12.73 -17.14 -5.38
N ILE A 461 -11.78 -16.37 -5.93
CA ILE A 461 -10.70 -16.88 -6.79
C ILE A 461 -9.37 -16.88 -6.04
N GLY A 462 -8.72 -18.04 -6.00
CA GLY A 462 -7.36 -18.22 -5.50
C GLY A 462 -6.40 -18.67 -6.61
N ILE A 463 -5.26 -18.01 -6.75
CA ILE A 463 -4.23 -18.36 -7.73
C ILE A 463 -2.97 -18.76 -6.98
N ILE A 464 -2.47 -19.97 -7.21
CA ILE A 464 -1.23 -20.47 -6.61
C ILE A 464 -0.07 -20.20 -7.57
N THR A 465 0.91 -19.39 -7.15
CA THR A 465 1.97 -18.87 -8.04
C THR A 465 3.34 -19.51 -7.88
N GLU A 466 3.61 -20.16 -6.75
CA GLU A 466 4.94 -20.71 -6.42
C GLU A 466 4.82 -22.23 -6.19
N SER A 467 5.74 -23.05 -6.73
CA SER A 467 5.81 -24.49 -6.41
C SER A 467 6.33 -24.74 -5.00
N SER A 468 5.78 -25.74 -4.31
CA SER A 468 6.37 -26.27 -3.08
C SER A 468 7.74 -26.85 -3.43
N ARG A 469 8.79 -26.34 -2.77
CA ARG A 469 10.12 -26.94 -2.85
C ARG A 469 10.16 -28.29 -2.18
#